data_AF-A0A4U6WDI3-F1
#
_entry.id   AF-A0A4U6WDI3-F1
#
_cell.length_a   1.000
_cell.length_b   1.000
_cell.length_c   1.000
_cell.angle_alpha   90.00
_cell.angle_beta   90.00
_cell.angle_gamma   90.00
#
_symmetry.space_group_name_H-M   'P 1'
#
loop_
_entity.id
_entity.type
_entity.pdbx_description
1 polymer ?
#
loop_
_entity_poly.entity_id
_entity_poly.type
_entity_poly.pdbx_seq_one_letter_code
_entity_poly.pdbx_strand_id
1 'polypeptide(L)'
;MSRRRVLDPVEAGALLLMAAFLLLCLRVSPGRAAPAGAEVTEFPGFHGVLPSKHYAGYITVGHEQQNRHLYYYLATSERNPTLDPVVIWINGGPACSGFSAFHHSIGPFKIEYSQVHVKDDPRATKNPYSWTKMASLLLVDSPAGVGYSYAENDDDYITNDTSRVADLYDFLSKWFAEYTEFMSNPFYVAGCSYSGVIVPVLAQEILKRNEEPYRMKINFKGYSLCNPAVDVDIENNAHVPYAFRVGLISEELFQDQEQALEKLFDTNLGRAKLHAKEPEVSGRWKRCPKHIQYTRDILTLTEYHLNVTSKGYRVFLYSGDHSLLVPFSATMEWLKKLNYKETEKWHPWFVENQIAGYSIRYGSNILFATIKGAGHVPSDYLPFEAFVAYQRWIDGAASL
;
A
#
# COMPACT_ATOMS: atom_id res chain seq x y z
N MET A 1 41.02 37.55 52.66
CA MET A 1 41.83 37.32 51.44
C MET A 1 41.31 36.08 50.73
N SER A 2 40.48 36.24 49.69
CA SER A 2 40.07 35.12 48.83
C SER A 2 40.86 35.24 47.52
N ARG A 3 41.76 34.28 47.26
CA ARG A 3 42.54 34.23 46.02
C ARG A 3 41.63 33.72 44.90
N ARG A 4 41.32 34.56 43.92
CA ARG A 4 40.69 34.13 42.67
C ARG A 4 41.69 33.26 41.91
N ARG A 5 41.33 32.00 41.67
CA ARG A 5 42.09 31.06 40.86
C ARG A 5 41.90 31.44 39.39
N VAL A 6 42.98 31.81 38.71
CA VAL A 6 42.99 32.05 37.27
C VAL A 6 43.22 30.71 36.59
N LEU A 7 42.28 30.27 35.75
CA LEU A 7 42.36 29.02 35.00
C LEU A 7 43.36 29.19 33.84
N ASP A 8 44.19 28.17 33.59
CA ASP A 8 45.08 28.12 32.44
C ASP A 8 44.24 28.00 31.14
N PRO A 9 44.64 28.62 30.01
CA PRO A 9 43.94 28.53 28.72
C PRO A 9 43.53 27.10 28.30
N VAL A 10 44.28 26.06 28.67
CA VAL A 10 43.90 24.67 28.36
C VAL A 10 42.69 24.19 29.18
N GLU A 11 42.64 24.52 30.48
CA GLU A 11 41.50 24.20 31.35
C GLU A 11 40.25 25.01 30.95
N ALA A 12 40.45 26.28 30.56
CA ALA A 12 39.37 27.12 30.05
C ALA A 12 38.79 26.57 28.73
N GLY A 13 39.64 26.07 27.83
CA GLY A 13 39.22 25.42 26.58
C GLY A 13 38.43 24.12 26.80
N ALA A 14 38.86 23.29 27.75
CA ALA A 14 38.15 22.04 28.10
C ALA A 14 36.76 22.31 28.72
N LEU A 15 36.66 23.34 29.57
CA LEU A 15 35.39 23.78 30.15
C LEU A 15 34.43 24.35 29.11
N LEU A 16 34.95 25.12 28.14
CA LEU A 16 34.16 25.63 27.01
C LEU A 16 33.65 24.50 26.09
N LEU A 17 34.47 23.49 25.83
CA LEU A 17 34.07 22.32 25.05
C LEU A 17 33.02 21.47 25.78
N MET A 18 33.17 21.24 27.08
CA MET A 18 32.14 20.58 27.88
C MET A 18 30.85 21.39 27.95
N ALA A 19 30.93 22.71 28.12
CA ALA A 19 29.76 23.58 28.13
C ALA A 19 29.06 23.60 26.76
N ALA A 20 29.82 23.61 25.65
CA ALA A 20 29.29 23.51 24.30
C ALA A 20 28.63 22.14 24.06
N PHE A 21 29.22 21.04 24.55
CA PHE A 21 28.66 19.69 24.47
C PHE A 21 27.38 19.56 25.30
N LEU A 22 27.36 20.12 26.53
CA LEU A 22 26.18 20.20 27.38
C LEU A 22 25.07 21.07 26.76
N LEU A 23 25.41 22.19 26.14
CA LEU A 23 24.48 23.03 25.39
C LEU A 23 23.95 22.33 24.12
N LEU A 24 24.76 21.46 23.50
CA LEU A 24 24.33 20.61 22.39
C LEU A 24 23.39 19.48 22.87
N CYS A 25 23.66 18.89 24.03
CA CYS A 25 22.77 17.91 24.69
C CYS A 25 21.46 18.55 25.19
N LEU A 26 21.49 19.82 25.62
CA LEU A 26 20.31 20.60 26.02
C LEU A 26 19.46 21.08 24.82
N ARG A 27 19.99 20.98 23.59
CA ARG A 27 19.25 21.22 22.34
C ARG A 27 18.62 19.95 21.76
N VAL A 28 18.79 18.80 22.42
CA VAL A 28 17.93 17.65 22.16
C VAL A 28 16.59 17.98 22.82
N SER A 29 15.69 18.58 22.05
CA SER A 29 14.28 18.61 22.41
C SER A 29 13.91 17.17 22.81
N PRO A 30 13.34 16.93 24.00
CA PRO A 30 12.73 15.64 24.26
C PRO A 30 11.77 15.42 23.09
N GLY A 31 11.92 14.28 22.39
CA GLY A 31 11.02 13.92 21.29
C GLY A 31 9.61 14.24 21.75
N ARG A 32 8.90 15.09 20.99
CA ARG A 32 7.54 15.48 21.35
C ARG A 32 6.79 14.17 21.58
N ALA A 33 6.25 13.99 22.78
CA ALA A 33 5.30 12.91 23.00
C ALA A 33 4.15 13.10 22.00
N ALA A 34 3.49 12.00 21.63
CA ALA A 34 2.33 12.01 20.73
C ALA A 34 1.39 13.21 21.02
N PRO A 35 0.71 13.77 20.00
CA PRO A 35 -0.16 14.92 20.16
C PRO A 35 -1.13 14.76 21.34
N ALA A 36 -1.30 15.83 22.11
CA ALA A 36 -2.18 15.81 23.28
C ALA A 36 -3.60 15.41 22.86
N GLY A 37 -4.16 14.40 23.53
CA GLY A 37 -5.50 13.87 23.22
C GLY A 37 -5.55 12.85 22.09
N ALA A 38 -4.43 12.53 21.44
CA ALA A 38 -4.40 11.51 20.39
C ALA A 38 -4.41 10.07 20.94
N GLU A 39 -3.96 9.84 22.18
CA GLU A 39 -3.87 8.49 22.75
C GLU A 39 -5.26 7.83 22.88
N VAL A 40 -5.38 6.64 22.30
CA VAL A 40 -6.57 5.79 22.38
C VAL A 40 -6.34 4.77 23.50
N THR A 41 -7.06 4.93 24.61
CA THR A 41 -6.93 4.05 25.79
C THR A 41 -7.85 2.84 25.74
N GLU A 42 -8.93 2.91 24.94
CA GLU A 42 -9.92 1.85 24.80
C GLU A 42 -10.32 1.70 23.33
N PHE A 43 -10.53 0.46 22.89
CA PHE A 43 -10.97 0.16 21.52
C PHE A 43 -12.41 -0.37 21.55
N PRO A 44 -13.34 0.15 20.72
CA PRO A 44 -14.74 -0.26 20.73
C PRO A 44 -14.94 -1.77 20.62
N GLY A 45 -15.72 -2.35 21.53
CA GLY A 45 -16.00 -3.79 21.59
C GLY A 45 -14.85 -4.66 22.10
N PHE A 46 -13.66 -4.09 22.40
CA PHE A 46 -12.53 -4.82 22.97
C PHE A 46 -12.47 -4.60 24.48
N HIS A 47 -12.52 -5.71 25.24
CA HIS A 47 -12.41 -5.66 26.69
C HIS A 47 -11.05 -6.21 27.12
N GLY A 48 -10.20 -5.35 27.68
CA GLY A 48 -8.89 -5.72 28.20
C GLY A 48 -7.82 -4.66 27.92
N VAL A 49 -6.58 -5.00 28.23
CA VAL A 49 -5.43 -4.14 27.94
C VAL A 49 -5.09 -4.23 26.47
N LEU A 50 -4.97 -3.06 25.82
CA LEU A 50 -4.55 -2.96 24.41
C LEU A 50 -3.17 -3.62 24.21
N PRO A 51 -2.94 -4.29 23.06
CA PRO A 51 -1.71 -5.03 22.82
C PRO A 51 -0.47 -4.14 22.67
N SER A 52 -0.64 -2.86 22.33
CA SER A 52 0.43 -1.86 22.25
C SER A 52 -0.13 -0.47 22.57
N LYS A 53 0.60 0.61 22.27
CA LYS A 53 0.05 1.99 22.32
C LYS A 53 -0.69 2.31 21.02
N HIS A 54 -1.82 2.98 21.14
CA HIS A 54 -2.67 3.35 20.02
C HIS A 54 -2.91 4.86 20.04
N TYR A 55 -3.00 5.45 18.84
CA TYR A 55 -3.28 6.87 18.68
C TYR A 55 -4.25 7.09 17.53
N ALA A 56 -5.08 8.11 17.60
CA ALA A 56 -5.98 8.49 16.54
C ALA A 56 -6.16 10.01 16.51
N GLY A 57 -6.51 10.54 15.36
CA GLY A 57 -6.74 11.96 15.21
C GLY A 57 -6.91 12.37 13.75
N TYR A 58 -6.69 13.65 13.50
CA TYR A 58 -6.85 14.25 12.17
C TYR A 58 -5.58 15.01 11.80
N ILE A 59 -5.23 14.94 10.52
CA ILE A 59 -4.27 15.85 9.89
C ILE A 59 -5.01 16.63 8.82
N THR A 60 -4.97 17.95 8.92
CA THR A 60 -5.54 18.83 7.89
C THR A 60 -4.58 18.93 6.70
N VAL A 61 -5.06 18.64 5.50
CA VAL A 61 -4.31 18.65 4.24
C VAL A 61 -4.95 19.60 3.23
N GLY A 62 -4.17 19.98 2.22
CA GLY A 62 -4.58 20.92 1.18
C GLY A 62 -3.89 22.29 1.30
N HIS A 63 -3.90 23.08 0.22
CA HIS A 63 -3.28 24.40 0.17
C HIS A 63 -4.30 25.52 0.46
N GLU A 64 -3.93 26.43 1.38
CA GLU A 64 -4.43 27.79 1.71
C GLU A 64 -5.92 28.17 1.47
N GLN A 65 -6.84 27.20 1.47
CA GLN A 65 -8.31 27.37 1.57
C GLN A 65 -9.06 26.03 1.49
N GLN A 66 -8.39 24.99 0.97
CA GLN A 66 -8.90 23.63 0.91
C GLN A 66 -8.66 22.92 2.25
N ASN A 67 -9.64 22.95 3.15
CA ASN A 67 -9.54 22.34 4.47
C ASN A 67 -10.13 20.93 4.44
N ARG A 68 -9.29 19.96 4.07
CA ARG A 68 -9.62 18.52 4.14
C ARG A 68 -8.97 17.93 5.38
N HIS A 69 -9.74 17.21 6.19
CA HIS A 69 -9.27 16.60 7.44
C HIS A 69 -9.20 15.09 7.27
N LEU A 70 -7.99 14.56 7.14
CA LEU A 70 -7.78 13.12 7.01
C LEU A 70 -7.62 12.49 8.38
N TYR A 71 -8.54 11.58 8.71
CA TYR A 71 -8.49 10.77 9.91
C TYR A 71 -7.39 9.70 9.81
N TYR A 72 -6.69 9.48 10.92
CA TYR A 72 -5.72 8.41 11.05
C TYR A 72 -5.94 7.60 12.33
N TYR A 73 -5.49 6.35 12.28
CA TYR A 73 -5.36 5.48 13.43
C TYR A 73 -3.99 4.78 13.38
N LEU A 74 -3.20 4.92 14.43
CA LEU A 74 -1.90 4.31 14.61
C LEU A 74 -1.99 3.25 15.70
N ALA A 75 -1.66 2.00 15.38
CA ALA A 75 -1.32 1.00 16.39
C ALA A 75 0.20 0.75 16.33
N THR A 76 0.90 1.02 17.43
CA THR A 76 2.35 0.85 17.50
C THR A 76 2.75 -0.63 17.48
N SER A 77 3.99 -0.93 17.08
CA SER A 77 4.51 -2.29 17.11
C SER A 77 4.38 -2.91 18.51
N GLU A 78 3.87 -4.13 18.59
CA GLU A 78 3.84 -4.99 19.79
C GLU A 78 5.25 -5.46 20.18
N ARG A 79 6.25 -5.32 19.29
CA ARG A 79 7.63 -5.76 19.52
C ARG A 79 8.53 -4.62 20.00
N ASN A 80 9.01 -3.76 19.11
CA ASN A 80 9.81 -2.58 19.48
C ASN A 80 9.45 -1.39 18.58
N PRO A 81 8.50 -0.52 19.00
CA PRO A 81 8.02 0.57 18.15
C PRO A 81 9.05 1.65 17.86
N THR A 82 10.17 1.71 18.59
CA THR A 82 11.27 2.66 18.33
C THR A 82 12.20 2.19 17.21
N LEU A 83 12.24 0.89 16.90
CA LEU A 83 13.12 0.32 15.87
C LEU A 83 12.35 -0.29 14.70
N ASP A 84 11.18 -0.85 14.98
CA ASP A 84 10.40 -1.56 13.99
C ASP A 84 9.84 -0.62 12.91
N PRO A 85 9.59 -1.12 11.69
CA PRO A 85 9.07 -0.28 10.63
C PRO A 85 7.75 0.40 10.96
N VAL A 86 7.50 1.55 10.35
CA VAL A 86 6.16 2.12 10.20
C VAL A 86 5.63 1.72 8.83
N VAL A 87 4.47 1.09 8.81
CA VAL A 87 3.76 0.73 7.58
C VAL A 87 2.50 1.57 7.52
N ILE A 88 2.39 2.46 6.53
CA ILE A 88 1.10 3.08 6.23
C ILE A 88 0.30 2.16 5.32
N TRP A 89 -0.97 1.96 5.61
CA TRP A 89 -1.87 1.20 4.76
C TRP A 89 -2.82 2.14 4.01
N ILE A 90 -2.74 2.12 2.68
CA ILE A 90 -3.56 2.90 1.75
C ILE A 90 -4.63 1.97 1.18
N ASN A 91 -5.89 2.26 1.44
CA ASN A 91 -7.01 1.47 0.92
C ASN A 91 -7.30 1.76 -0.55
N GLY A 92 -7.73 0.70 -1.24
CA GLY A 92 -8.22 0.74 -2.61
C GLY A 92 -9.64 1.30 -2.73
N GLY A 93 -10.41 0.80 -3.69
CA GLY A 93 -11.73 1.34 -4.03
C GLY A 93 -11.70 2.08 -5.37
N PRO A 94 -12.00 3.39 -5.37
CA PRO A 94 -10.97 4.37 -5.05
C PRO A 94 -11.16 5.11 -3.71
N ALA A 95 -12.23 4.83 -2.95
CA ALA A 95 -12.61 5.59 -1.75
C ALA A 95 -13.16 4.68 -0.63
N CYS A 96 -12.41 3.63 -0.27
CA CYS A 96 -12.78 2.74 0.85
C CYS A 96 -12.03 3.13 2.12
N SER A 97 -12.67 3.04 3.29
CA SER A 97 -12.05 3.37 4.58
C SER A 97 -10.97 2.39 4.98
N GLY A 98 -9.85 2.92 5.49
CA GLY A 98 -8.71 2.19 6.05
C GLY A 98 -9.09 1.18 7.13
N PHE A 99 -10.17 1.45 7.86
CA PHE A 99 -10.69 0.56 8.89
C PHE A 99 -11.17 -0.78 8.35
N SER A 100 -11.56 -0.89 7.08
CA SER A 100 -11.95 -2.20 6.54
C SER A 100 -10.77 -3.18 6.56
N ALA A 101 -9.58 -2.75 6.13
CA ALA A 101 -8.39 -3.58 6.15
C ALA A 101 -7.87 -3.83 7.58
N PHE A 102 -8.01 -2.85 8.46
CA PHE A 102 -7.57 -2.98 9.86
C PHE A 102 -8.43 -3.97 10.66
N HIS A 103 -9.74 -3.96 10.47
CA HIS A 103 -10.66 -4.83 11.22
C HIS A 103 -10.82 -6.23 10.62
N HIS A 104 -10.72 -6.35 9.30
CA HIS A 104 -10.94 -7.63 8.61
C HIS A 104 -9.65 -8.43 8.37
N SER A 105 -8.48 -7.77 8.41
CA SER A 105 -7.28 -8.31 7.79
C SER A 105 -6.04 -8.20 8.68
N ILE A 106 -5.48 -7.00 8.81
CA ILE A 106 -4.08 -6.82 9.25
C ILE A 106 -3.95 -6.14 10.63
N GLY A 107 -5.02 -5.52 11.13
CA GLY A 107 -4.98 -4.79 12.39
C GLY A 107 -4.94 -5.68 13.64
N PRO A 108 -4.77 -5.07 14.83
CA PRO A 108 -4.57 -5.75 16.11
C PRO A 108 -5.82 -6.47 16.63
N PHE A 109 -6.99 -6.15 16.09
CA PHE A 109 -8.26 -6.70 16.52
C PHE A 109 -9.01 -7.37 15.37
N LYS A 110 -9.63 -8.50 15.68
CA LYS A 110 -10.62 -9.17 14.84
C LYS A 110 -12.01 -8.82 15.35
N ILE A 111 -12.90 -8.42 14.46
CA ILE A 111 -14.30 -8.14 14.80
C ILE A 111 -15.13 -9.42 14.66
N GLU A 112 -15.77 -9.82 15.75
CA GLU A 112 -16.67 -10.96 15.86
C GLU A 112 -18.10 -10.43 16.00
N TYR A 113 -18.98 -10.84 15.10
CA TYR A 113 -20.38 -10.43 15.12
C TYR A 113 -21.29 -11.61 14.75
N SER A 114 -22.51 -11.59 15.26
CA SER A 114 -23.49 -12.63 14.99
C SER A 114 -24.00 -12.54 13.55
N GLN A 115 -23.86 -13.61 12.78
CA GLN A 115 -24.38 -13.71 11.41
C GLN A 115 -25.90 -14.03 11.38
N VAL A 116 -26.50 -14.32 12.54
CA VAL A 116 -27.88 -14.80 12.68
C VAL A 116 -28.73 -13.88 13.55
N HIS A 117 -28.12 -13.23 14.54
CA HIS A 117 -28.78 -12.32 15.47
C HIS A 117 -28.23 -10.91 15.31
N VAL A 118 -28.81 -10.15 14.37
CA VAL A 118 -28.42 -8.76 14.02
C VAL A 118 -28.48 -7.78 15.22
N LYS A 119 -29.09 -8.19 16.33
CA LYS A 119 -29.21 -7.38 17.56
C LYS A 119 -28.08 -7.58 18.56
N ASP A 120 -27.22 -8.59 18.37
CA ASP A 120 -26.09 -8.80 19.27
C ASP A 120 -24.98 -7.78 18.96
N ASP A 121 -24.48 -7.12 20.00
CA ASP A 121 -23.37 -6.17 19.83
C ASP A 121 -22.11 -6.89 19.33
N PRO A 122 -21.41 -6.34 18.32
CA PRO A 122 -20.15 -6.90 17.87
C PRO A 122 -19.09 -6.79 18.96
N ARG A 123 -18.18 -7.77 18.99
CA ARG A 123 -17.06 -7.83 19.93
C ARG A 123 -15.75 -7.80 19.17
N ALA A 124 -14.73 -7.21 19.77
CA ALA A 124 -13.36 -7.27 19.25
C ALA A 124 -12.53 -8.25 20.09
N THR A 125 -11.78 -9.11 19.43
CA THR A 125 -10.80 -10.02 20.02
C THR A 125 -9.41 -9.76 19.43
N LYS A 126 -8.34 -10.22 20.09
CA LYS A 126 -6.98 -10.03 19.56
C LYS A 126 -6.80 -10.79 18.26
N ASN A 127 -6.21 -10.15 17.26
CA ASN A 127 -5.79 -10.79 16.02
C ASN A 127 -4.42 -11.45 16.19
N PRO A 128 -4.31 -12.79 16.19
CA PRO A 128 -3.02 -13.48 16.34
C PRO A 128 -2.07 -13.26 15.16
N TYR A 129 -2.59 -12.83 14.01
CA TYR A 129 -1.83 -12.59 12.77
C TYR A 129 -1.76 -11.11 12.41
N SER A 130 -1.90 -10.24 13.43
CA SER A 130 -1.79 -8.80 13.21
C SER A 130 -0.40 -8.39 12.74
N TRP A 131 -0.34 -7.45 11.81
CA TRP A 131 0.89 -6.82 11.37
C TRP A 131 1.51 -5.93 12.46
N THR A 132 0.76 -5.58 13.52
CA THR A 132 1.34 -4.90 14.69
C THR A 132 2.38 -5.75 15.42
N LYS A 133 2.42 -7.07 15.18
CA LYS A 133 3.48 -7.95 15.70
C LYS A 133 4.86 -7.68 15.09
N MET A 134 4.92 -6.94 13.98
CA MET A 134 6.14 -6.73 13.21
C MET A 134 6.44 -5.28 12.87
N ALA A 135 5.44 -4.40 12.93
CA ALA A 135 5.53 -3.01 12.53
C ALA A 135 4.53 -2.14 13.31
N SER A 136 4.79 -0.85 13.39
CA SER A 136 3.74 0.12 13.73
C SER A 136 2.86 0.32 12.49
N LEU A 137 1.56 0.10 12.61
CA LEU A 137 0.61 0.18 11.52
C LEU A 137 -0.15 1.51 11.58
N LEU A 138 0.07 2.36 10.57
CA LEU A 138 -0.63 3.63 10.39
C LEU A 138 -1.71 3.46 9.34
N LEU A 139 -2.95 3.75 9.72
CA LEU A 139 -4.06 3.87 8.78
C LEU A 139 -4.32 5.33 8.47
N VAL A 140 -4.79 5.57 7.26
CA VAL A 140 -5.38 6.86 6.88
C VAL A 140 -6.66 6.60 6.09
N ASP A 141 -7.72 7.31 6.47
CA ASP A 141 -8.92 7.39 5.66
C ASP A 141 -8.71 8.47 4.59
N SER A 142 -8.59 8.04 3.33
CA SER A 142 -8.30 8.93 2.20
C SER A 142 -9.04 8.44 0.95
N PRO A 143 -9.60 9.34 0.12
CA PRO A 143 -9.59 10.80 0.24
C PRO A 143 -10.57 11.34 1.32
N ALA A 144 -10.69 12.67 1.44
CA ALA A 144 -11.72 13.29 2.29
C ALA A 144 -13.14 12.79 1.92
N GLY A 145 -14.00 12.58 2.92
CA GLY A 145 -15.31 11.94 2.77
C GLY A 145 -15.30 10.43 2.99
N VAL A 146 -14.12 9.80 3.05
CA VAL A 146 -13.99 8.38 3.38
C VAL A 146 -13.94 8.18 4.89
N GLY A 147 -14.71 7.22 5.40
CA GLY A 147 -14.67 6.82 6.81
C GLY A 147 -14.93 8.00 7.74
N TYR A 148 -13.95 8.34 8.59
CA TYR A 148 -14.04 9.51 9.47
C TYR A 148 -13.44 10.79 8.88
N SER A 149 -12.81 10.73 7.72
CA SER A 149 -12.26 11.91 7.03
C SER A 149 -13.35 12.76 6.41
N TYR A 150 -13.21 14.07 6.49
CA TYR A 150 -14.21 15.02 5.98
C TYR A 150 -13.55 16.28 5.42
N ALA A 151 -14.35 17.13 4.77
CA ALA A 151 -13.95 18.46 4.34
C ALA A 151 -14.93 19.50 4.86
N GLU A 152 -14.47 20.74 5.04
CA GLU A 152 -15.33 21.85 5.49
C GLU A 152 -16.28 22.35 4.39
N ASN A 153 -15.88 22.22 3.12
CA ASN A 153 -16.66 22.65 1.96
C ASN A 153 -17.06 21.45 1.08
N ASP A 154 -18.25 21.49 0.48
CA ASP A 154 -18.73 20.40 -0.38
C ASP A 154 -17.87 20.21 -1.64
N ASP A 155 -17.33 21.29 -2.20
CA ASP A 155 -16.46 21.24 -3.38
C ASP A 155 -15.14 20.49 -3.12
N ASP A 156 -14.69 20.40 -1.86
CA ASP A 156 -13.47 19.69 -1.46
C ASP A 156 -13.63 18.16 -1.47
N TYR A 157 -14.84 17.63 -1.69
CA TYR A 157 -15.07 16.20 -1.93
C TYR A 157 -14.84 15.79 -3.40
N ILE A 158 -14.72 16.75 -4.32
CA ILE A 158 -14.42 16.47 -5.74
C ILE A 158 -12.91 16.27 -5.88
N THR A 159 -12.48 15.03 -6.14
CA THR A 159 -11.06 14.67 -6.16
C THR A 159 -10.70 13.71 -7.29
N ASN A 160 -9.40 13.47 -7.48
CA ASN A 160 -8.82 12.54 -8.44
C ASN A 160 -7.51 11.94 -7.89
N ASP A 161 -6.88 11.03 -8.62
CA ASP A 161 -5.66 10.34 -8.17
C ASP A 161 -4.51 11.30 -7.84
N THR A 162 -4.29 12.32 -8.67
CA THR A 162 -3.23 13.32 -8.46
C THR A 162 -3.48 14.12 -7.19
N SER A 163 -4.70 14.62 -7.00
CA SER A 163 -5.08 15.37 -5.79
C SER A 163 -5.00 14.49 -4.55
N ARG A 164 -5.44 13.22 -4.63
CA ARG A 164 -5.34 12.26 -3.52
C ARG A 164 -3.89 11.98 -3.13
N VAL A 165 -2.98 11.84 -4.10
CA VAL A 165 -1.54 11.67 -3.81
C VAL A 165 -0.96 12.92 -3.16
N ALA A 166 -1.32 14.11 -3.64
CA ALA A 166 -0.86 15.37 -3.04
C ALA A 166 -1.30 15.48 -1.57
N ASP A 167 -2.58 15.18 -1.29
CA ASP A 167 -3.14 15.15 0.06
C ASP A 167 -2.46 14.09 0.94
N LEU A 168 -2.21 12.88 0.42
CA LEU A 168 -1.51 11.82 1.16
C LEU A 168 -0.05 12.18 1.47
N TYR A 169 0.64 12.86 0.55
CA TYR A 169 1.99 13.33 0.80
C TYR A 169 2.02 14.45 1.85
N ASP A 170 1.08 15.41 1.76
CA ASP A 170 0.94 16.48 2.77
C ASP A 170 0.60 15.89 4.15
N PHE A 171 -0.31 14.91 4.19
CA PHE A 171 -0.61 14.11 5.37
C PHE A 171 0.65 13.52 5.99
N LEU A 172 1.46 12.78 5.21
CA LEU A 172 2.68 12.15 5.70
C LEU A 172 3.68 13.18 6.22
N SER A 173 3.89 14.27 5.47
CA SER A 173 4.82 15.33 5.86
C SER A 173 4.43 15.98 7.20
N LYS A 174 3.13 16.19 7.44
CA LYS A 174 2.61 16.76 8.69
C LYS A 174 2.59 15.74 9.83
N TRP A 175 2.17 14.51 9.55
CA TRP A 175 2.14 13.42 10.53
C TRP A 175 3.54 13.12 11.08
N PHE A 176 4.57 13.02 10.22
CA PHE A 176 5.95 12.85 10.67
C PHE A 176 6.52 14.05 11.45
N ALA A 177 6.00 15.25 11.20
CA ALA A 177 6.35 16.44 11.98
C ALA A 177 5.69 16.46 13.37
N GLU A 178 4.55 15.80 13.53
CA GLU A 178 3.89 15.59 14.82
C GLU A 178 4.50 14.43 15.60
N TYR A 179 4.80 13.32 14.93
CA TYR A 179 5.36 12.10 15.50
C TYR A 179 6.84 11.91 15.14
N THR A 180 7.66 12.87 15.55
CA THR A 180 9.09 12.91 15.20
C THR A 180 9.89 11.69 15.66
N GLU A 181 9.40 10.94 16.66
CA GLU A 181 9.99 9.71 17.14
C GLU A 181 10.01 8.58 16.09
N PHE A 182 9.12 8.62 15.10
CA PHE A 182 9.08 7.64 14.01
C PHE A 182 9.97 7.99 12.81
N MET A 183 10.61 9.17 12.82
CA MET A 183 11.40 9.67 11.70
C MET A 183 12.56 8.76 11.30
N SER A 184 13.17 8.08 12.28
CA SER A 184 14.25 7.14 12.03
C SER A 184 13.78 5.75 11.61
N ASN A 185 12.51 5.41 11.83
CA ASN A 185 12.00 4.07 11.56
C ASN A 185 11.98 3.81 10.05
N PRO A 186 12.26 2.58 9.60
CA PRO A 186 12.01 2.18 8.22
C PRO A 186 10.55 2.44 7.85
N PHE A 187 10.30 3.19 6.77
CA PHE A 187 8.93 3.50 6.35
C PHE A 187 8.55 2.74 5.07
N TYR A 188 7.40 2.07 5.10
CA TYR A 188 6.82 1.37 3.96
C TYR A 188 5.39 1.83 3.70
N VAL A 189 5.01 1.81 2.42
CA VAL A 189 3.62 2.05 2.00
C VAL A 189 3.02 0.72 1.57
N ALA A 190 1.87 0.35 2.11
CA ALA A 190 1.15 -0.86 1.77
C ALA A 190 -0.25 -0.54 1.25
N GLY A 191 -0.86 -1.45 0.49
CA GLY A 191 -2.25 -1.29 0.07
C GLY A 191 -2.76 -2.47 -0.75
N CYS A 192 -4.01 -2.39 -1.21
CA CYS A 192 -4.65 -3.43 -2.02
C CYS A 192 -5.48 -2.85 -3.16
N SER A 193 -5.71 -3.61 -4.21
CA SER A 193 -6.68 -3.26 -5.26
C SER A 193 -6.28 -1.96 -5.97
N TYR A 194 -7.17 -0.95 -5.98
CA TYR A 194 -6.93 0.38 -6.54
C TYR A 194 -5.71 1.11 -5.94
N SER A 195 -5.19 0.66 -4.80
CA SER A 195 -3.90 1.16 -4.29
C SER A 195 -2.73 0.90 -5.25
N GLY A 196 -2.87 -0.02 -6.22
CA GLY A 196 -1.93 -0.17 -7.33
C GLY A 196 -1.78 1.08 -8.19
N VAL A 197 -2.77 1.98 -8.18
CA VAL A 197 -2.68 3.33 -8.77
C VAL A 197 -1.97 4.29 -7.82
N ILE A 198 -2.44 4.39 -6.58
CA ILE A 198 -2.03 5.46 -5.65
C ILE A 198 -0.63 5.25 -5.09
N VAL A 199 -0.28 4.02 -4.71
CA VAL A 199 0.95 3.73 -3.95
C VAL A 199 2.22 3.96 -4.77
N PRO A 200 2.34 3.52 -6.04
CA PRO A 200 3.54 3.81 -6.84
C PRO A 200 3.73 5.31 -7.08
N VAL A 201 2.63 6.05 -7.30
CA VAL A 201 2.66 7.50 -7.51
C VAL A 201 3.06 8.24 -6.23
N LEU A 202 2.48 7.86 -5.08
CA LEU A 202 2.87 8.40 -3.77
C LEU A 202 4.33 8.06 -3.43
N ALA A 203 4.79 6.84 -3.70
CA ALA A 203 6.17 6.45 -3.50
C ALA A 203 7.12 7.34 -4.31
N GLN A 204 6.84 7.56 -5.59
CA GLN A 204 7.62 8.48 -6.43
C GLN A 204 7.62 9.91 -5.88
N GLU A 205 6.46 10.42 -5.42
CA GLU A 205 6.38 11.76 -4.83
C GLU A 205 7.22 11.85 -3.55
N ILE A 206 7.19 10.86 -2.66
CA ILE A 206 8.07 10.79 -1.48
C ILE A 206 9.55 10.86 -1.90
N LEU A 207 9.96 10.10 -2.92
CA LEU A 207 11.34 10.11 -3.39
C LEU A 207 11.76 11.46 -3.94
N LYS A 208 10.91 12.08 -4.77
CA LYS A 208 11.15 13.42 -5.33
C LYS A 208 11.31 14.45 -4.22
N ARG A 209 10.45 14.40 -3.20
CA ARG A 209 10.47 15.36 -2.09
C ARG A 209 11.63 15.14 -1.13
N ASN A 210 12.09 13.91 -0.98
CA ASN A 210 13.30 13.59 -0.23
C ASN A 210 14.60 14.14 -0.88
N GLU A 211 14.56 14.47 -2.16
CA GLU A 211 15.67 15.11 -2.89
C GLU A 211 15.67 16.64 -2.71
N GLU A 212 14.56 17.25 -2.25
CA GLU A 212 14.47 18.69 -2.01
C GLU A 212 15.37 19.11 -0.82
N PRO A 213 16.20 20.16 -0.96
CA PRO A 213 17.06 20.62 0.12
C PRO A 213 16.23 21.21 1.27
N TYR A 214 16.70 21.01 2.50
CA TYR A 214 16.09 21.52 3.74
C TYR A 214 14.69 20.96 4.08
N ARG A 215 14.15 20.02 3.29
CA ARG A 215 12.96 19.25 3.66
C ARG A 215 13.29 18.12 4.62
N MET A 216 12.33 17.82 5.49
CA MET A 216 12.31 16.60 6.29
C MET A 216 12.28 15.38 5.36
N LYS A 217 13.20 14.43 5.57
CA LYS A 217 13.31 13.22 4.75
C LYS A 217 12.58 12.06 5.39
N ILE A 218 11.62 11.48 4.67
CA ILE A 218 10.95 10.25 5.09
C ILE A 218 11.90 9.08 4.82
N ASN A 219 12.16 8.23 5.82
CA ASN A 219 13.05 7.05 5.71
C ASN A 219 12.39 5.89 4.93
N PHE A 220 11.91 6.19 3.72
CA PHE A 220 11.22 5.26 2.84
C PHE A 220 12.13 4.10 2.41
N LYS A 221 11.60 2.87 2.44
CA LYS A 221 12.32 1.63 2.08
C LYS A 221 11.68 0.83 0.96
N GLY A 222 10.40 1.04 0.69
CA GLY A 222 9.69 0.30 -0.34
C GLY A 222 8.19 0.33 -0.15
N TYR A 223 7.51 -0.43 -0.99
CA TYR A 223 6.06 -0.60 -0.86
C TYR A 223 5.62 -2.02 -1.15
N SER A 224 4.40 -2.34 -0.70
CA SER A 224 3.76 -3.62 -0.95
C SER A 224 2.33 -3.48 -1.42
N LEU A 225 1.89 -4.34 -2.31
CA LEU A 225 0.56 -4.27 -2.88
C LEU A 225 -0.07 -5.65 -2.99
N CYS A 226 -1.30 -5.80 -2.47
CA CYS A 226 -2.12 -6.97 -2.80
C CYS A 226 -3.03 -6.77 -4.00
N ASN A 227 -3.13 -7.81 -4.83
CA ASN A 227 -3.98 -7.87 -6.01
C ASN A 227 -4.12 -6.49 -6.72
N PRO A 228 -3.00 -5.83 -7.09
CA PRO A 228 -3.02 -4.43 -7.48
C PRO A 228 -3.58 -4.23 -8.88
N ALA A 229 -4.49 -3.27 -9.02
CA ALA A 229 -4.88 -2.71 -10.31
C ALA A 229 -3.83 -1.68 -10.75
N VAL A 230 -3.16 -1.96 -11.87
CA VAL A 230 -2.02 -1.21 -12.44
C VAL A 230 -2.22 -0.96 -13.93
N ASP A 231 -2.89 -1.87 -14.63
CA ASP A 231 -3.13 -1.77 -16.07
C ASP A 231 -4.50 -2.37 -16.41
N VAL A 232 -5.47 -1.46 -16.50
CA VAL A 232 -6.88 -1.79 -16.76
C VAL A 232 -7.10 -2.61 -18.02
N ASP A 233 -6.26 -2.44 -19.05
CA ASP A 233 -6.39 -3.21 -20.29
C ASP A 233 -5.93 -4.65 -20.04
N ILE A 234 -4.81 -4.84 -19.33
CA ILE A 234 -4.31 -6.18 -18.97
C ILE A 234 -5.31 -6.87 -18.05
N GLU A 235 -5.81 -6.17 -17.04
CA GLU A 235 -6.78 -6.70 -16.08
C GLU A 235 -8.09 -7.14 -16.75
N ASN A 236 -8.68 -6.26 -17.56
CA ASN A 236 -9.92 -6.57 -18.29
C ASN A 236 -9.76 -7.73 -19.28
N ASN A 237 -8.56 -7.91 -19.84
CA ASN A 237 -8.27 -9.02 -20.76
C ASN A 237 -7.87 -10.31 -20.03
N ALA A 238 -7.59 -10.26 -18.72
CA ALA A 238 -7.26 -11.44 -17.93
C ALA A 238 -8.50 -12.18 -17.42
N HIS A 239 -9.63 -11.50 -17.22
CA HIS A 239 -10.83 -12.09 -16.58
C HIS A 239 -11.33 -13.36 -17.26
N VAL A 240 -11.56 -13.33 -18.58
CA VAL A 240 -12.12 -14.48 -19.32
C VAL A 240 -11.14 -15.66 -19.37
N PRO A 241 -9.87 -15.49 -19.80
CA PRO A 241 -8.89 -16.57 -19.73
C PRO A 241 -8.69 -17.13 -18.33
N TYR A 242 -8.77 -16.28 -17.30
CA TYR A 242 -8.62 -16.70 -15.93
C TYR A 242 -9.82 -17.54 -15.45
N ALA A 243 -11.05 -17.07 -15.69
CA ALA A 243 -12.27 -17.79 -15.37
C ALA A 243 -12.31 -19.18 -16.03
N PHE A 244 -11.82 -19.28 -17.27
CA PHE A 244 -11.68 -20.58 -17.95
C PHE A 244 -10.65 -21.47 -17.26
N ARG A 245 -9.46 -20.94 -16.97
CA ARG A 245 -8.36 -21.70 -16.34
C ARG A 245 -8.71 -22.21 -14.93
N VAL A 246 -9.56 -21.48 -14.20
CA VAL A 246 -10.03 -21.90 -12.86
C VAL A 246 -11.34 -22.70 -12.91
N GLY A 247 -11.80 -23.09 -14.10
CA GLY A 247 -12.95 -23.98 -14.28
C GLY A 247 -14.32 -23.34 -14.02
N LEU A 248 -14.43 -22.01 -14.05
CA LEU A 248 -15.70 -21.30 -13.85
C LEU A 248 -16.55 -21.21 -15.13
N ILE A 249 -15.93 -21.26 -16.30
CA ILE A 249 -16.60 -21.30 -17.59
C ILE A 249 -16.16 -22.52 -18.39
N SER A 250 -17.08 -23.10 -19.18
CA SER A 250 -16.79 -24.25 -20.02
C SER A 250 -15.86 -23.87 -21.18
N GLU A 251 -15.20 -24.87 -21.76
CA GLU A 251 -14.44 -24.68 -23.00
C GLU A 251 -15.32 -24.14 -24.13
N GLU A 252 -16.58 -24.63 -24.22
CA GLU A 252 -17.55 -24.12 -25.18
C GLU A 252 -17.81 -22.62 -24.98
N LEU A 253 -18.05 -22.16 -23.75
CA LEU A 253 -18.28 -20.74 -23.47
C LEU A 253 -17.03 -19.88 -23.70
N PHE A 254 -15.85 -20.41 -23.37
CA PHE A 254 -14.57 -19.74 -23.62
C PHE A 254 -14.30 -19.58 -25.12
N GLN A 255 -14.55 -20.62 -25.91
CA GLN A 255 -14.41 -20.60 -27.37
C GLN A 255 -15.50 -19.73 -28.03
N ASP A 256 -16.74 -19.79 -27.54
CA ASP A 256 -17.87 -19.03 -28.07
C ASP A 256 -17.69 -17.53 -27.86
N GLN A 257 -17.11 -17.06 -26.76
CA GLN A 257 -16.95 -15.62 -26.55
C GLN A 257 -16.06 -14.95 -27.61
N GLU A 258 -14.96 -15.60 -28.00
CA GLU A 258 -14.08 -15.10 -29.07
C GLU A 258 -14.72 -15.35 -30.45
N GLN A 259 -15.30 -16.53 -30.67
CA GLN A 259 -15.86 -16.91 -31.98
C GLN A 259 -17.20 -16.24 -32.30
N ALA A 260 -18.08 -15.98 -31.33
CA ALA A 260 -19.40 -15.40 -31.55
C ALA A 260 -19.28 -13.95 -32.01
N LEU A 261 -18.36 -13.19 -31.42
CA LEU A 261 -18.07 -11.82 -31.82
C LEU A 261 -17.43 -11.78 -33.21
N GLU A 262 -16.52 -12.70 -33.52
CA GLU A 262 -16.00 -12.87 -34.90
C GLU A 262 -17.12 -13.24 -35.90
N LYS A 263 -18.00 -14.20 -35.56
CA LYS A 263 -19.12 -14.63 -36.41
C LYS A 263 -20.14 -13.51 -36.65
N LEU A 264 -20.38 -12.66 -35.67
CA LEU A 264 -21.33 -11.54 -35.77
C LEU A 264 -20.73 -10.32 -36.47
N PHE A 265 -19.53 -9.92 -36.09
CA PHE A 265 -18.96 -8.62 -36.47
C PHE A 265 -17.90 -8.70 -37.56
N ASP A 266 -17.27 -9.85 -37.76
CA ASP A 266 -16.10 -9.97 -38.65
C ASP A 266 -16.41 -10.69 -39.98
N THR A 267 -17.64 -11.12 -40.21
CA THR A 267 -18.09 -11.66 -41.50
C THR A 267 -18.39 -10.56 -42.51
N ASN A 268 -18.25 -10.82 -43.81
CA ASN A 268 -18.57 -9.84 -44.87
C ASN A 268 -20.00 -9.27 -44.71
N LEU A 269 -20.97 -10.11 -44.37
CA LEU A 269 -22.35 -9.68 -44.13
C LEU A 269 -22.49 -8.82 -42.87
N GLY A 270 -21.85 -9.21 -41.76
CA GLY A 270 -21.85 -8.45 -40.52
C GLY A 270 -21.22 -7.07 -40.70
N ARG A 271 -20.05 -7.02 -41.34
CA ARG A 271 -19.33 -5.79 -41.67
C ARG A 271 -20.15 -4.88 -42.59
N ALA A 272 -20.76 -5.42 -43.64
CA ALA A 272 -21.64 -4.66 -44.53
C ALA A 272 -22.85 -4.05 -43.82
N LYS A 273 -23.51 -4.80 -42.93
CA LYS A 273 -24.65 -4.32 -42.13
C LYS A 273 -24.27 -3.24 -41.13
N LEU A 274 -23.06 -3.29 -40.59
CA LEU A 274 -22.53 -2.29 -39.66
C LEU A 274 -21.77 -1.16 -40.37
N HIS A 275 -21.75 -1.16 -41.70
CA HIS A 275 -20.98 -0.22 -42.52
C HIS A 275 -19.47 -0.19 -42.18
N ALA A 276 -18.93 -1.30 -41.66
CA ALA A 276 -17.50 -1.47 -41.43
C ALA A 276 -16.77 -1.81 -42.73
N LYS A 277 -15.51 -1.37 -42.86
CA LYS A 277 -14.67 -1.65 -44.04
C LYS A 277 -14.26 -3.13 -44.07
N GLU A 278 -13.88 -3.65 -45.23
CA GLU A 278 -13.41 -5.03 -45.39
C GLU A 278 -12.19 -5.36 -44.49
N PRO A 279 -11.97 -6.64 -44.13
CA PRO A 279 -10.86 -7.06 -43.26
C PRO A 279 -9.47 -6.65 -43.76
N GLU A 280 -9.28 -6.56 -45.08
CA GLU A 280 -8.02 -6.14 -45.70
C GLU A 280 -7.71 -4.66 -45.44
N VAL A 281 -8.74 -3.84 -45.16
CA VAL A 281 -8.61 -2.40 -44.97
C VAL A 281 -8.58 -2.02 -43.49
N SER A 282 -9.45 -2.60 -42.67
CA SER A 282 -9.57 -2.24 -41.25
C SER A 282 -9.11 -3.33 -40.28
N GLY A 283 -8.56 -4.43 -40.81
CA GLY A 283 -8.17 -5.60 -40.04
C GLY A 283 -9.37 -6.43 -39.59
N ARG A 284 -9.08 -7.60 -39.03
CA ARG A 284 -10.08 -8.41 -38.33
C ARG A 284 -10.54 -7.71 -37.05
N TRP A 285 -11.84 -7.76 -36.77
CA TRP A 285 -12.43 -7.20 -35.56
C TRP A 285 -11.79 -7.83 -34.33
N LYS A 286 -11.29 -6.99 -33.43
CA LYS A 286 -10.76 -7.40 -32.14
C LYS A 286 -11.25 -6.40 -31.11
N ARG A 287 -11.73 -6.89 -29.96
CA ARG A 287 -12.17 -6.03 -28.85
C ARG A 287 -11.07 -5.05 -28.43
N CYS A 288 -9.81 -5.51 -28.34
CA CYS A 288 -8.65 -4.69 -27.99
C CYS A 288 -7.46 -5.01 -28.91
N PRO A 289 -7.23 -4.25 -30.00
CA PRO A 289 -6.13 -4.49 -30.93
C PRO A 289 -4.76 -4.08 -30.35
N LYS A 290 -3.82 -5.02 -30.28
CA LYS A 290 -2.45 -4.81 -29.74
C LYS A 290 -1.55 -3.85 -30.56
N HIS A 291 -1.94 -3.47 -31.76
CA HIS A 291 -1.11 -2.68 -32.69
C HIS A 291 -1.44 -1.18 -32.69
N ILE A 292 -2.49 -0.74 -31.99
CA ILE A 292 -2.79 0.68 -31.84
C ILE A 292 -1.82 1.26 -30.81
N GLN A 293 -0.90 2.11 -31.28
CA GLN A 293 -0.09 2.97 -30.41
C GLN A 293 -0.96 4.16 -30.01
N TYR A 294 -1.67 4.03 -28.90
CA TYR A 294 -2.47 5.11 -28.31
C TYR A 294 -1.69 5.79 -27.19
N THR A 295 -1.44 7.08 -27.30
CA THR A 295 -0.87 7.92 -26.24
C THR A 295 -2.02 8.42 -25.34
N ARG A 296 -2.17 7.88 -24.12
CA ARG A 296 -3.02 8.43 -23.04
C ARG A 296 -2.15 9.33 -22.15
N ASP A 297 -2.73 10.40 -21.63
CA ASP A 297 -1.95 11.48 -21.01
C ASP A 297 -1.62 11.23 -19.51
N ILE A 298 -2.10 10.11 -18.95
CA ILE A 298 -1.56 9.42 -17.75
C ILE A 298 -1.61 7.91 -18.07
N LEU A 299 -0.51 7.32 -18.55
CA LEU A 299 -0.55 6.08 -19.35
C LEU A 299 0.08 4.83 -18.74
N THR A 300 1.04 4.94 -17.83
CA THR A 300 1.76 3.74 -17.36
C THR A 300 2.09 3.86 -15.89
N LEU A 301 1.23 3.29 -15.04
CA LEU A 301 1.61 3.00 -13.65
C LEU A 301 2.90 2.17 -13.59
N THR A 302 3.17 1.37 -14.62
CA THR A 302 4.46 0.73 -14.90
C THR A 302 5.66 1.68 -14.79
N GLU A 303 5.56 2.92 -15.26
CA GLU A 303 6.65 3.91 -15.18
C GLU A 303 6.90 4.35 -13.73
N TYR A 304 5.85 4.55 -12.94
CA TYR A 304 5.99 4.83 -11.50
C TYR A 304 6.63 3.65 -10.77
N HIS A 305 6.24 2.42 -11.10
CA HIS A 305 6.92 1.22 -10.61
C HIS A 305 8.42 1.22 -10.99
N LEU A 306 8.77 1.53 -12.25
CA LEU A 306 10.16 1.63 -12.72
C LEU A 306 10.96 2.73 -12.02
N ASN A 307 10.38 3.92 -11.83
CA ASN A 307 11.05 5.06 -11.21
C ASN A 307 11.44 4.79 -9.75
N VAL A 308 10.61 4.01 -9.04
CA VAL A 308 10.91 3.59 -7.66
C VAL A 308 11.90 2.42 -7.65
N THR A 309 11.66 1.38 -8.46
CA THR A 309 12.49 0.15 -8.43
C THR A 309 13.88 0.35 -9.01
N SER A 310 14.06 1.20 -10.04
CA SER A 310 15.36 1.55 -10.59
C SER A 310 16.30 2.26 -9.60
N LYS A 311 15.75 2.89 -8.56
CA LYS A 311 16.49 3.47 -7.43
C LYS A 311 16.83 2.44 -6.33
N GLY A 312 16.46 1.17 -6.51
CA GLY A 312 16.79 0.08 -5.61
C GLY A 312 15.81 -0.13 -4.45
N TYR A 313 14.68 0.58 -4.42
CA TYR A 313 13.66 0.39 -3.40
C TYR A 313 12.94 -0.95 -3.55
N ARG A 314 12.54 -1.53 -2.43
CA ARG A 314 11.97 -2.89 -2.39
C ARG A 314 10.49 -2.86 -2.75
N VAL A 315 10.05 -3.82 -3.55
CA VAL A 315 8.63 -3.95 -3.92
C VAL A 315 8.16 -5.37 -3.65
N PHE A 316 7.07 -5.50 -2.90
CA PHE A 316 6.41 -6.79 -2.70
C PHE A 316 4.99 -6.77 -3.25
N LEU A 317 4.76 -7.56 -4.29
CA LEU A 317 3.45 -7.76 -4.87
C LEU A 317 2.96 -9.13 -4.43
N TYR A 318 1.72 -9.22 -3.96
CA TYR A 318 1.14 -10.51 -3.62
C TYR A 318 -0.31 -10.61 -4.07
N SER A 319 -0.73 -11.78 -4.53
CA SER A 319 -2.08 -11.95 -5.06
C SER A 319 -2.72 -13.23 -4.54
N GLY A 320 -3.96 -13.15 -4.09
CA GLY A 320 -4.76 -14.34 -3.87
C GLY A 320 -5.06 -15.00 -5.21
N ASP A 321 -4.81 -16.30 -5.32
CA ASP A 321 -4.98 -17.07 -6.55
C ASP A 321 -6.45 -17.47 -6.83
N HIS A 322 -7.40 -17.03 -6.02
CA HIS A 322 -8.83 -17.08 -6.32
C HIS A 322 -9.44 -15.69 -6.56
N SER A 323 -8.63 -14.64 -6.66
CA SER A 323 -9.16 -13.31 -7.00
C SER A 323 -9.60 -13.24 -8.46
N LEU A 324 -10.90 -13.07 -8.68
CA LEU A 324 -11.46 -12.76 -10.01
C LEU A 324 -11.42 -11.27 -10.34
N LEU A 325 -11.45 -10.40 -9.30
CA LEU A 325 -11.49 -8.96 -9.49
C LEU A 325 -10.18 -8.44 -10.11
N VAL A 326 -9.04 -8.85 -9.55
CA VAL A 326 -7.72 -8.62 -10.12
C VAL A 326 -6.95 -9.94 -10.09
N PRO A 327 -7.03 -10.73 -11.19
CA PRO A 327 -6.34 -12.01 -11.28
C PRO A 327 -4.82 -11.86 -11.17
N PHE A 328 -4.16 -12.78 -10.48
CA PHE A 328 -2.69 -12.76 -10.34
C PHE A 328 -1.98 -12.85 -11.70
N SER A 329 -2.62 -13.48 -12.69
CA SER A 329 -2.13 -13.54 -14.07
C SER A 329 -2.00 -12.15 -14.71
N ALA A 330 -2.91 -11.23 -14.41
CA ALA A 330 -2.80 -9.83 -14.85
C ALA A 330 -1.56 -9.15 -14.24
N THR A 331 -1.31 -9.39 -12.94
CA THR A 331 -0.11 -8.89 -12.25
C THR A 331 1.16 -9.39 -12.93
N MET A 332 1.23 -10.68 -13.25
CA MET A 332 2.36 -11.26 -13.97
C MET A 332 2.53 -10.68 -15.38
N GLU A 333 1.44 -10.40 -16.10
CA GLU A 333 1.52 -9.83 -17.45
C GLU A 333 2.06 -8.40 -17.45
N TRP A 334 1.61 -7.52 -16.54
CA TRP A 334 2.14 -6.16 -16.51
C TRP A 334 3.58 -6.11 -15.96
N LEU A 335 3.96 -7.02 -15.05
CA LEU A 335 5.35 -7.13 -14.57
C LEU A 335 6.35 -7.38 -15.70
N LYS A 336 5.95 -8.09 -16.77
CA LYS A 336 6.79 -8.27 -17.97
C LYS A 336 7.14 -6.94 -18.64
N LYS A 337 6.26 -5.93 -18.55
CA LYS A 337 6.51 -4.59 -19.10
C LYS A 337 7.65 -3.86 -18.39
N LEU A 338 7.99 -4.22 -17.15
CA LEU A 338 9.16 -3.67 -16.45
C LEU A 338 10.50 -4.16 -17.04
N ASN A 339 10.48 -5.26 -17.80
CA ASN A 339 11.65 -5.83 -18.47
C ASN A 339 12.84 -6.15 -17.53
N TYR A 340 12.55 -6.45 -16.26
CA TYR A 340 13.57 -6.93 -15.32
C TYR A 340 13.80 -8.44 -15.49
N LYS A 341 15.07 -8.86 -15.36
CA LYS A 341 15.43 -10.28 -15.39
C LYS A 341 14.93 -10.99 -14.15
N GLU A 342 14.45 -12.22 -14.32
CA GLU A 342 14.16 -13.12 -13.21
C GLU A 342 15.47 -13.51 -12.50
N THR A 343 15.55 -13.26 -11.20
CA THR A 343 16.68 -13.66 -10.34
C THR A 343 16.39 -14.96 -9.60
N GLU A 344 15.11 -15.29 -9.40
CA GLU A 344 14.62 -16.56 -8.88
C GLU A 344 13.40 -16.96 -9.71
N LYS A 345 13.43 -18.14 -10.33
CA LYS A 345 12.34 -18.63 -11.20
C LYS A 345 11.12 -19.00 -10.39
N TRP A 346 9.93 -18.91 -11.00
CA TRP A 346 8.65 -19.34 -10.41
C TRP A 346 8.74 -20.68 -9.67
N HIS A 347 8.55 -20.68 -8.35
CA HIS A 347 8.72 -21.84 -7.48
C HIS A 347 7.72 -21.80 -6.31
N PRO A 348 7.38 -22.95 -5.69
CA PRO A 348 6.53 -22.95 -4.51
C PRO A 348 7.24 -22.34 -3.29
N TRP A 349 6.47 -21.67 -2.44
CA TRP A 349 6.90 -21.25 -1.09
C TRP A 349 6.01 -21.89 -0.03
N PHE A 350 6.55 -22.03 1.20
CA PHE A 350 5.97 -22.92 2.20
C PHE A 350 5.72 -22.24 3.54
N VAL A 351 4.59 -22.58 4.16
CA VAL A 351 4.27 -22.30 5.56
C VAL A 351 3.95 -23.63 6.24
N GLU A 352 4.62 -23.94 7.34
CA GLU A 352 4.42 -25.19 8.10
C GLU A 352 4.43 -26.47 7.23
N ASN A 353 5.36 -26.56 6.28
CA ASN A 353 5.49 -27.66 5.32
C ASN A 353 4.32 -27.83 4.33
N GLN A 354 3.42 -26.85 4.24
CA GLN A 354 2.38 -26.77 3.22
C GLN A 354 2.74 -25.72 2.16
N ILE A 355 2.39 -25.98 0.90
CA ILE A 355 2.54 -24.98 -0.17
C ILE A 355 1.55 -23.85 0.12
N ALA A 356 2.09 -22.71 0.50
CA ALA A 356 1.31 -21.49 0.76
C ALA A 356 1.06 -20.68 -0.51
N GLY A 357 1.83 -20.95 -1.57
CA GLY A 357 1.65 -20.40 -2.91
C GLY A 357 2.91 -20.53 -3.75
N TYR A 358 3.06 -19.66 -4.73
CA TYR A 358 4.23 -19.62 -5.60
C TYR A 358 4.83 -18.23 -5.64
N SER A 359 6.15 -18.14 -5.78
CA SER A 359 6.89 -16.89 -5.78
C SER A 359 7.89 -16.81 -6.92
N ILE A 360 8.23 -15.58 -7.28
CA ILE A 360 9.22 -15.23 -8.29
C ILE A 360 9.91 -13.93 -7.87
N ARG A 361 11.22 -13.84 -8.12
CA ARG A 361 11.99 -12.62 -7.92
C ARG A 361 12.47 -12.07 -9.24
N TYR A 362 12.39 -10.76 -9.36
CA TYR A 362 12.99 -10.03 -10.46
C TYR A 362 14.16 -9.18 -9.94
N GLY A 363 15.02 -8.76 -10.85
CA GLY A 363 16.00 -7.70 -10.58
C GLY A 363 15.33 -6.43 -10.04
N SER A 364 16.13 -5.53 -9.47
CA SER A 364 15.63 -4.28 -8.89
C SER A 364 14.68 -4.48 -7.69
N ASN A 365 14.93 -5.54 -6.90
CA ASN A 365 14.29 -5.81 -5.61
C ASN A 365 12.76 -6.00 -5.64
N ILE A 366 12.24 -6.60 -6.72
CA ILE A 366 10.82 -6.96 -6.84
C ILE A 366 10.62 -8.44 -6.48
N LEU A 367 9.70 -8.68 -5.56
CA LEU A 367 9.19 -9.99 -5.19
C LEU A 367 7.71 -10.04 -5.56
N PHE A 368 7.31 -11.07 -6.31
CA PHE A 368 5.90 -11.38 -6.53
C PHE A 368 5.58 -12.76 -5.95
N ALA A 369 4.42 -12.88 -5.30
CA ALA A 369 3.94 -14.15 -4.78
C ALA A 369 2.43 -14.33 -4.91
N THR A 370 1.98 -15.57 -5.06
CA THR A 370 0.58 -15.92 -4.85
C THR A 370 0.37 -16.43 -3.42
N ILE A 371 -0.85 -16.24 -2.90
CA ILE A 371 -1.33 -16.88 -1.68
C ILE A 371 -2.44 -17.85 -2.08
N LYS A 372 -2.12 -19.14 -1.97
CA LYS A 372 -2.97 -20.23 -2.44
C LYS A 372 -4.23 -20.33 -1.61
N GLY A 373 -5.39 -20.32 -2.26
CA GLY A 373 -6.68 -20.36 -1.57
C GLY A 373 -7.30 -18.98 -1.37
N ALA A 374 -6.54 -17.90 -1.50
CA ALA A 374 -6.99 -16.58 -1.06
C ALA A 374 -7.71 -15.78 -2.16
N GLY A 375 -8.68 -14.95 -1.75
CA GLY A 375 -9.45 -14.08 -2.63
C GLY A 375 -8.76 -12.73 -2.90
N HIS A 376 -9.56 -11.67 -3.11
CA HIS A 376 -9.03 -10.38 -3.56
C HIS A 376 -8.19 -9.61 -2.52
N VAL A 377 -8.52 -9.75 -1.24
CA VAL A 377 -7.70 -9.23 -0.14
C VAL A 377 -7.16 -10.46 0.59
N PRO A 378 -5.94 -10.93 0.29
CA PRO A 378 -5.54 -12.27 0.70
C PRO A 378 -5.57 -12.52 2.21
N SER A 379 -5.28 -11.49 3.00
CA SER A 379 -5.31 -11.52 4.45
C SER A 379 -6.71 -11.66 5.05
N ASP A 380 -7.79 -11.40 4.30
CA ASP A 380 -9.17 -11.67 4.76
C ASP A 380 -9.50 -13.16 4.72
N TYR A 381 -8.81 -13.93 3.87
CA TYR A 381 -9.08 -15.35 3.63
C TYR A 381 -8.05 -16.24 4.33
N LEU A 382 -6.76 -15.94 4.15
CA LEU A 382 -5.61 -16.70 4.64
C LEU A 382 -4.70 -15.76 5.46
N PRO A 383 -5.15 -15.28 6.64
CA PRO A 383 -4.43 -14.27 7.42
C PRO A 383 -3.06 -14.73 7.90
N PHE A 384 -2.90 -16.02 8.22
CA PHE A 384 -1.61 -16.55 8.69
C PHE A 384 -0.56 -16.57 7.59
N GLU A 385 -0.90 -17.08 6.41
CA GLU A 385 0.00 -17.14 5.25
C GLU A 385 0.34 -15.73 4.75
N ALA A 386 -0.65 -14.83 4.72
CA ALA A 386 -0.42 -13.42 4.37
C ALA A 386 0.51 -12.71 5.37
N PHE A 387 0.32 -12.95 6.67
CA PHE A 387 1.21 -12.45 7.72
C PHE A 387 2.63 -12.99 7.53
N VAL A 388 2.81 -14.30 7.34
CA VAL A 388 4.15 -14.90 7.17
C VAL A 388 4.85 -14.37 5.92
N ALA A 389 4.14 -14.25 4.79
CA ALA A 389 4.70 -13.71 3.56
C ALA A 389 5.18 -12.26 3.76
N TYR A 390 4.36 -11.44 4.42
CA TYR A 390 4.70 -10.04 4.69
C TYR A 390 5.85 -9.89 5.68
N GLN A 391 5.85 -10.69 6.76
CA GLN A 391 6.92 -10.74 7.76
C GLN A 391 8.26 -11.10 7.13
N ARG A 392 8.31 -12.19 6.34
CA ARG A 392 9.53 -12.62 5.65
C ARG A 392 10.04 -11.56 4.70
N TRP A 393 9.14 -10.86 4.00
CA TRP A 393 9.55 -9.72 3.18
C TRP A 393 10.07 -8.56 4.05
N ILE A 394 9.36 -8.10 5.08
CA ILE A 394 9.83 -6.99 5.93
C ILE A 394 11.21 -7.27 6.52
N ASP A 395 11.43 -8.49 7.03
CA ASP A 395 12.69 -8.91 7.65
C ASP A 395 13.83 -9.12 6.65
N GLY A 396 13.55 -9.08 5.35
CA GLY A 396 14.56 -9.29 4.31
C GLY A 396 15.00 -10.74 4.17
N ALA A 397 14.11 -11.69 4.45
CA ALA A 397 14.40 -13.12 4.34
C ALA A 397 14.79 -13.50 2.90
N ALA A 398 15.75 -14.44 2.80
CA ALA A 398 16.24 -14.94 1.52
C ALA A 398 15.17 -15.68 0.73
N SER A 399 14.32 -16.46 1.41
CA SER A 399 13.16 -17.14 0.83
C SER A 399 11.87 -16.52 1.34
N LEU A 400 10.83 -16.63 0.51
CA LEU A 400 9.46 -16.49 0.99
C LEU A 400 8.97 -17.70 1.74
#